data_AF-A0A496W7J6-F1
#
_entry.id   AF-A0A496W7J6-F1
#
_cell.length_a   1.000
_cell.length_b   1.000
_cell.length_c   1.000
_cell.angle_alpha   90.00
_cell.angle_beta   90.00
_cell.angle_gamma   90.00
#
_symmetry.space_group_name_H-M   'P 1'
#
loop_
_entity.id
_entity.type
_entity.pdbx_description
1 polymer ?
#
loop_
_entity_poly.entity_id
_entity_poly.type
_entity_poly.pdbx_seq_one_letter_code
_entity_poly.pdbx_strand_id
1 'polypeptide(L)'
;MSTLTLNIEDNLLHQANIYAAAKGISLTQMVKEYLTEIIKTPDLNKAILKRYSEDELSRQEAMALLGVDYGKLIVMMADNHLPLPSLPEPEIKAMAALFSKIWRESQ
;
A
#
# COMPACT_ATOMS: atom_id res chain seq x y z
N MET A 1 -10.42 -27.39 -5.49
CA MET A 1 -8.94 -27.41 -5.35
C MET A 1 -8.35 -27.57 -6.73
N SER A 2 -7.38 -26.75 -7.11
CA SER A 2 -6.71 -26.84 -8.41
C SER A 2 -5.40 -27.59 -8.25
N THR A 3 -5.03 -28.40 -9.24
CA THR A 3 -3.78 -29.18 -9.26
C THR A 3 -2.72 -28.43 -10.05
N LEU A 4 -1.48 -28.42 -9.55
CA LEU A 4 -0.30 -27.89 -10.22
C LEU A 4 0.71 -29.02 -10.42
N THR A 5 1.19 -29.20 -11.65
CA THR A 5 2.27 -30.13 -11.99
C THR A 5 3.49 -29.31 -12.41
N LEU A 6 4.63 -29.57 -11.79
CA LEU A 6 5.90 -28.89 -12.06
C LEU A 6 6.95 -29.92 -12.47
N ASN A 7 7.67 -29.65 -13.55
CA ASN A 7 8.87 -30.40 -13.89
C ASN A 7 10.05 -29.74 -13.17
N ILE A 8 10.75 -30.50 -12.33
CA ILE A 8 11.85 -30.03 -11.50
C ILE A 8 12.94 -31.11 -11.56
N GLU A 9 14.20 -30.71 -11.58
CA GLU A 9 15.31 -31.66 -11.52
C GLU A 9 15.27 -32.50 -10.23
N ASP A 10 15.56 -33.80 -10.35
CA ASP A 10 15.47 -34.75 -9.24
C ASP A 10 16.32 -34.34 -8.03
N ASN A 11 17.54 -33.85 -8.28
CA ASN A 11 18.43 -33.39 -7.21
C ASN A 11 17.84 -32.19 -6.45
N LEU A 12 17.24 -31.24 -7.17
CA LEU A 12 16.60 -30.07 -6.56
C LEU A 12 15.35 -30.47 -5.76
N LEU A 13 14.53 -31.38 -6.28
CA LEU A 13 13.38 -31.92 -5.56
C LEU A 13 13.81 -32.63 -4.27
N HIS A 14 14.88 -33.43 -4.32
CA HIS A 14 15.42 -34.12 -3.16
C HIS A 14 15.89 -33.14 -2.08
N GLN A 15 16.69 -32.14 -2.45
CA GLN A 15 17.17 -31.12 -1.52
C GLN A 15 16.03 -30.29 -0.92
N ALA A 16 15.04 -29.92 -1.73
CA ALA A 16 13.86 -29.19 -1.27
C ALA A 16 13.06 -29.98 -0.22
N ASN A 17 12.93 -31.30 -0.40
CA ASN A 17 12.27 -32.17 0.57
C ASN A 17 13.06 -32.27 1.89
N ILE A 18 14.39 -32.39 1.84
CA ILE A 18 15.23 -32.38 3.04
C ILE A 18 15.07 -31.06 3.79
N TYR A 19 15.12 -29.94 3.07
CA TYR A 19 14.96 -28.60 3.65
C TYR A 19 13.59 -28.44 4.32
N ALA A 20 12.52 -28.82 3.63
CA ALA A 20 11.16 -28.75 4.14
C ALA A 20 10.99 -29.60 5.42
N ALA A 21 11.52 -30.84 5.41
CA ALA A 21 11.50 -31.72 6.58
C ALA A 21 12.29 -31.12 7.77
N ALA A 22 13.47 -30.56 7.53
CA ALA A 22 14.26 -29.88 8.57
C ALA A 22 13.55 -28.67 9.18
N LYS A 23 12.67 -28.02 8.40
CA LYS A 23 11.83 -26.90 8.83
C LYS A 23 10.47 -27.32 9.38
N GLY A 24 10.15 -28.62 9.40
CA GLY A 24 8.86 -29.14 9.86
C GLY A 24 7.68 -28.73 8.97
N ILE A 25 7.92 -28.40 7.69
CA ILE A 25 6.90 -28.00 6.71
C ILE A 25 6.86 -28.97 5.54
N SER A 26 5.80 -28.92 4.73
CA SER A 26 5.71 -29.68 3.48
C SER A 26 6.27 -28.88 2.30
N LEU A 27 6.70 -29.58 1.25
CA LEU A 27 7.11 -28.95 -0.02
C LEU A 27 5.98 -28.07 -0.59
N THR A 28 4.74 -28.53 -0.50
CA THR A 28 3.56 -27.76 -0.93
C THR A 28 3.40 -26.47 -0.13
N GLN A 29 3.62 -26.51 1.19
CA GLN A 29 3.56 -25.32 2.03
C GLN A 29 4.67 -24.33 1.65
N MET A 30 5.89 -24.82 1.43
CA MET A 30 7.01 -24.00 0.98
C MET A 30 6.74 -23.32 -0.37
N VAL A 31 6.23 -24.06 -1.36
CA VAL A 31 5.86 -23.51 -2.67
C VAL A 31 4.73 -22.48 -2.54
N LYS A 32 3.72 -22.76 -1.69
CA LYS A 32 2.62 -21.83 -1.44
C LYS A 32 3.12 -20.52 -0.83
N GLU A 33 3.98 -20.58 0.18
CA GLU A 33 4.57 -19.41 0.83
C GLU A 33 5.39 -18.59 -0.16
N TYR A 34 6.24 -19.27 -0.95
CA TYR A 34 7.06 -18.60 -1.96
C TYR A 34 6.23 -17.90 -3.02
N LEU A 35 5.22 -18.58 -3.58
CA LEU A 35 4.29 -17.97 -4.53
C LEU A 35 3.53 -16.80 -3.87
N THR A 36 3.08 -16.95 -2.63
CA THR A 36 2.40 -15.87 -1.90
C THR A 36 3.29 -14.64 -1.75
N GLU A 37 4.57 -14.82 -1.42
CA GLU A 37 5.53 -13.72 -1.32
C GLU A 37 5.83 -13.07 -2.67
N ILE A 38 5.94 -13.84 -3.76
CA ILE A 38 6.17 -13.26 -5.10
C ILE A 38 4.93 -12.51 -5.61
N ILE A 39 3.73 -13.03 -5.34
CA ILE A 39 2.47 -12.41 -5.77
C ILE A 39 2.06 -11.27 -4.83
N LYS A 40 2.76 -11.07 -3.70
CA LYS A 40 2.81 -9.75 -3.07
C LYS A 40 3.56 -8.80 -4.00
N THR A 41 2.95 -8.45 -5.12
CA THR A 41 3.22 -7.20 -5.81
C THR A 41 3.27 -6.12 -4.73
N PRO A 42 4.33 -5.31 -4.64
CA PRO A 42 4.24 -4.11 -3.83
C PRO A 42 3.00 -3.39 -4.33
N ASP A 43 2.02 -3.23 -3.45
CA ASP A 43 0.78 -2.56 -3.80
C ASP A 43 1.20 -1.15 -4.21
N LEU A 44 1.31 -0.96 -5.53
CA LEU A 44 1.87 0.25 -6.12
C LEU A 44 1.03 1.44 -5.67
N ASN A 45 -0.28 1.21 -5.53
CA ASN A 45 -1.20 2.20 -5.00
C ASN A 45 -0.84 2.52 -3.55
N LYS A 46 -0.63 1.52 -2.70
CA LYS A 46 -0.19 1.75 -1.31
C LYS A 46 1.15 2.49 -1.22
N ALA A 47 2.10 2.19 -2.11
CA ALA A 47 3.37 2.90 -2.18
C ALA A 47 3.18 4.38 -2.58
N ILE A 48 2.32 4.65 -3.57
CA ILE A 48 1.97 6.01 -3.99
C ILE A 48 1.25 6.76 -2.86
N LEU A 49 0.26 6.12 -2.21
CA LEU A 49 -0.48 6.69 -1.08
C LEU A 49 0.44 7.03 0.09
N LYS A 50 1.43 6.16 0.39
CA LYS A 50 2.42 6.41 1.43
C LYS A 50 3.27 7.64 1.11
N ARG A 51 3.79 7.74 -0.10
CA ARG A 51 4.58 8.91 -0.54
C ARG A 51 3.76 10.20 -0.52
N TYR A 52 2.48 10.14 -0.86
CA TYR A 52 1.56 11.26 -0.70
C TYR A 52 1.35 11.64 0.78
N SER A 53 1.18 10.66 1.67
CA SER A 53 1.07 10.85 3.12
C SER A 53 2.28 11.54 3.75
N GLU A 54 3.46 11.29 3.19
CA GLU A 54 4.76 11.78 3.68
C GLU A 54 5.18 13.10 3.01
N ASP A 55 4.26 13.77 2.30
CA ASP A 55 4.50 15.01 1.54
C ASP A 55 5.59 14.88 0.45
N GLU A 56 5.95 13.66 0.03
CA GLU A 56 6.90 13.40 -1.06
C GLU A 56 6.27 13.50 -2.46
N LEU A 57 4.94 13.47 -2.53
CA LEU A 57 4.16 13.66 -3.75
C LEU A 57 3.12 14.76 -3.52
N SER A 58 2.94 15.63 -4.50
CA SER A 58 1.81 16.55 -4.49
C SER A 58 0.50 15.79 -4.70
N ARG A 59 -0.61 16.41 -4.26
CA ARG A 59 -1.96 15.89 -4.49
C ARG A 59 -2.22 15.58 -5.97
N GLN A 60 -1.77 16.44 -6.89
CA GLN A 60 -2.00 16.26 -8.32
C GLN A 60 -1.23 15.07 -8.89
N GLU A 61 0.03 14.90 -8.47
CA GLU A 61 0.85 13.75 -8.89
C GLU A 61 0.29 12.43 -8.36
N ALA A 62 -0.14 12.40 -7.09
CA ALA A 62 -0.77 11.22 -6.50
C ALA A 62 -2.07 10.83 -7.23
N MET A 63 -2.94 11.81 -7.52
CA MET A 63 -4.16 11.60 -8.30
C MET A 63 -3.87 11.08 -9.72
N ALA A 64 -2.85 11.64 -10.39
CA ALA A 64 -2.46 11.22 -11.74
C ALA A 64 -1.89 9.79 -11.77
N LEU A 65 -1.03 9.44 -10.82
CA LEU A 65 -0.42 8.10 -10.73
C LEU A 65 -1.44 7.01 -10.37
N LEU A 66 -2.45 7.35 -9.57
CA LEU A 66 -3.51 6.43 -9.16
C LEU A 66 -4.70 6.42 -10.15
N GLY A 67 -4.79 7.41 -11.04
CA GLY A 67 -5.91 7.56 -11.97
C GLY A 67 -7.24 7.88 -11.27
N VAL A 68 -7.20 8.65 -10.18
CA VAL A 68 -8.38 8.94 -9.33
C VAL A 68 -8.56 10.43 -9.09
N ASP A 69 -9.79 10.83 -8.72
CA ASP A 69 -10.06 12.16 -8.21
C ASP A 69 -9.72 12.30 -6.71
N TYR A 70 -9.83 13.52 -6.19
CA TYR A 70 -9.46 13.81 -4.81
C TYR A 70 -10.36 13.12 -3.77
N GLY A 71 -11.66 12.97 -4.04
CA GLY A 71 -12.57 12.28 -3.13
C GLY A 71 -12.20 10.81 -3.00
N LYS A 72 -11.89 10.18 -4.14
CA LYS A 72 -11.44 8.78 -4.17
C LYS A 72 -10.06 8.60 -3.55
N LEU A 73 -9.14 9.57 -3.72
CA LEU A 73 -7.86 9.59 -3.02
C LEU A 73 -8.06 9.57 -1.49
N ILE A 74 -8.95 10.41 -0.94
CA ILE A 74 -9.22 10.43 0.50
C ILE A 74 -9.75 9.07 0.99
N VAL A 75 -10.67 8.45 0.26
CA VAL A 75 -11.19 7.11 0.61
C VAL A 75 -10.06 6.08 0.63
N MET A 76 -9.20 6.09 -0.39
CA MET A 76 -8.06 5.17 -0.46
C MET A 76 -7.05 5.38 0.69
N MET A 77 -6.83 6.62 1.12
CA MET A 77 -6.00 6.94 2.29
C MET A 77 -6.62 6.39 3.58
N ALA A 78 -7.94 6.55 3.76
CA ALA A 78 -8.66 6.03 4.91
C ALA A 78 -8.64 4.49 4.97
N ASP A 79 -8.90 3.83 3.83
CA ASP A 79 -8.88 2.36 3.71
C ASP A 79 -7.49 1.76 4.04
N ASN A 80 -6.43 2.55 3.85
CA ASN A 80 -5.05 2.16 4.15
C ASN A 80 -4.52 2.67 5.49
N HIS A 81 -5.35 3.33 6.29
CA HIS A 81 -4.98 3.95 7.57
C HIS A 81 -3.79 4.92 7.47
N LEU A 82 -3.70 5.66 6.36
CA LEU A 82 -2.66 6.66 6.12
C LEU A 82 -3.20 8.06 6.42
N PRO A 83 -2.44 8.92 7.14
CA PRO A 83 -2.86 10.29 7.37
C PRO A 83 -2.79 11.11 6.08
N LEU A 84 -3.66 12.10 5.95
CA LEU A 84 -3.51 13.10 4.90
C LEU A 84 -2.28 13.98 5.21
N PRO A 85 -1.53 14.42 4.18
CA PRO A 85 -0.45 15.39 4.37
C PRO A 85 -0.96 16.63 5.10
N SER A 86 -0.15 17.15 6.02
CA SER A 86 -0.55 18.28 6.84
C SER A 86 -0.40 19.58 6.04
N LEU A 87 -1.40 20.45 6.09
CA LEU A 87 -1.25 21.77 5.51
C LEU A 87 -0.15 22.55 6.26
N PRO A 88 0.69 23.35 5.57
CA PRO A 88 1.67 24.20 6.21
C PRO A 88 1.03 25.11 7.27
N GLU A 89 1.70 25.30 8.41
CA GLU A 89 1.20 26.11 9.53
C GLU A 89 0.74 27.54 9.13
N PRO A 90 1.43 28.26 8.22
CA PRO A 90 0.97 29.57 7.75
C PRO A 90 -0.39 29.52 7.04
N GLU A 91 -0.64 28.47 6.25
CA GLU A 91 -1.90 28.28 5.54
C GLU A 91 -3.04 27.98 6.51
N ILE A 92 -2.79 27.12 7.50
CA ILE A 92 -3.76 26.81 8.56
C ILE A 92 -4.16 28.10 9.31
N LYS A 93 -3.18 28.95 9.66
CA LYS A 93 -3.44 30.24 10.32
C LYS A 93 -4.27 31.18 9.45
N ALA A 94 -3.96 31.26 8.15
CA ALA A 94 -4.71 32.07 7.20
C ALA A 94 -6.17 31.60 7.07
N MET A 95 -6.39 30.28 6.98
CA MET A 95 -7.72 29.68 6.91
C MET A 95 -8.52 29.92 8.20
N ALA A 96 -7.91 29.76 9.36
CA ALA A 96 -8.54 30.02 10.66
C ALA A 96 -8.92 31.50 10.82
N ALA A 97 -8.07 32.43 10.36
CA ALA A 97 -8.35 33.85 10.36
C ALA A 97 -9.53 34.21 9.43
N LEU A 98 -9.55 33.62 8.22
CA LEU A 98 -10.64 33.79 7.26
C LEU A 98 -11.97 33.28 7.83
N PHE A 99 -11.99 32.08 8.39
CA PHE A 99 -13.17 31.51 9.04
C PHE A 99 -13.68 32.41 10.17
N SER A 100 -12.78 32.89 11.03
CA SER A 100 -13.12 33.78 12.15
C SER A 100 -13.68 35.13 11.69
N LYS A 101 -13.29 35.59 10.49
CA LYS A 101 -13.84 36.80 9.87
C LYS A 101 -15.25 36.54 9.36
N ILE A 102 -15.45 35.50 8.56
CA ILE A 102 -16.76 35.11 8.00
C ILE A 102 -17.77 34.86 9.11
N TRP A 103 -17.37 34.17 10.18
CA TRP A 103 -18.24 33.90 11.33
C TRP A 103 -18.72 35.19 12.00
N ARG A 104 -17.82 36.16 12.19
CA ARG A 104 -18.16 37.46 12.79
C ARG A 104 -19.06 38.31 11.91
N GLU A 105 -18.92 38.20 10.59
CA GLU A 105 -19.78 38.88 9.62
C GLU A 105 -21.16 38.22 9.45
N SER A 106 -21.30 36.95 9.87
CA SER A 106 -22.56 36.20 9.86
C SER A 106 -23.40 36.32 11.14
N GLN A 107 -22.86 36.99 12.17
CA GLN A 107 -23.55 37.30 13.43
C GLN A 107 -24.23 38.66 13.33
#